data_AF-A0A8R7K1Q4-F1
#
_entry.id   AF-A0A8R7K1Q4-F1
#
_cell.length_a   1.000
_cell.length_b   1.000
_cell.length_c   1.000
_cell.angle_alpha   90.00
_cell.angle_beta   90.00
_cell.angle_gamma   90.00
#
_symmetry.space_group_name_H-M   'P 1'
#
loop_
_entity.id
_entity.type
_entity.pdbx_description
1 polymer ?
#
loop_
_entity_poly.entity_id
_entity_poly.type
_entity_poly.pdbx_seq_one_letter_code
_entity_poly.pdbx_strand_id
1 'polypeptide(L)'
;MMGRDDILVGIGGDGGISDAGTIYPNVGGYLPLIDQGITTVGDCRYRKAVPLEGGGRLDIDTNWGIRRSFLPQGNRRYIPFQQPTTQQVMIDTISAGPTTVILTGSHTNFAIFLMTYPHLKGNVKHIYTMGGGVRSKNPTGCCPKDVTTACTPQQCGDIGNLFSSYSTNPYAEFNIFGDPFAAYQVFHSGIPITLVPLDATNTIPVNEEFFYAFQQHQSTFEAEYCFKSLKMARDTWPDDQFHASYFMWDSFTSGVAISSMRNDKLHGNDFAELEYMNITVITSNEPYGIYDGSNPLFDGHAVPKFGLKKGGVHSGHVQTGIIDGFCLIEGSRKGRCEDGYTKEISGLEAVRVRVATKAKSNVDKNSRLDREFFKSFLEVLTLRDNTGHFDITAQFPFYREVLYKPNFVNKSRGKVTIFDMDMSAGDFVSLIYLLKAPVEEIDLKYVCYHGCRGFSSAAMVGPMPQLLISFMTFYI
;
A
#
# COMPACT_ATOMS: atom_id res chain seq x y z
N MET A 1 -14.61 -14.08 -7.08
CA MET A 1 -13.57 -14.77 -7.85
C MET A 1 -13.13 -16.06 -7.15
N MET A 2 -12.57 -16.01 -5.94
CA MET A 2 -11.82 -17.14 -5.37
C MET A 2 -12.55 -17.94 -4.26
N GLY A 3 -13.84 -17.68 -4.03
CA GLY A 3 -14.61 -18.40 -3.00
C GLY A 3 -14.20 -18.12 -1.58
N ARG A 4 -13.69 -16.91 -1.38
CA ARG A 4 -13.23 -16.39 -0.11
C ARG A 4 -14.24 -15.44 0.51
N ASP A 5 -15.52 -15.84 0.45
CA ASP A 5 -16.62 -15.12 1.12
C ASP A 5 -16.48 -15.11 2.65
N ASP A 6 -15.59 -15.95 3.19
CA ASP A 6 -15.16 -15.93 4.58
C ASP A 6 -14.35 -14.68 4.97
N ILE A 7 -13.81 -13.94 4.00
CA ILE A 7 -13.04 -12.71 4.23
C ILE A 7 -13.98 -11.51 4.32
N LEU A 8 -13.95 -10.80 5.46
CA LEU A 8 -14.68 -9.53 5.58
C LEU A 8 -13.89 -8.40 4.93
N VAL A 9 -14.65 -7.47 4.33
CA VAL A 9 -14.12 -6.24 3.75
C VAL A 9 -14.53 -5.09 4.66
N GLY A 10 -13.54 -4.50 5.33
CA GLY A 10 -13.71 -3.30 6.12
C GLY A 10 -13.69 -2.06 5.22
N ILE A 11 -14.59 -1.13 5.49
CA ILE A 11 -14.72 0.11 4.72
C ILE A 11 -14.42 1.29 5.62
N GLY A 12 -13.81 2.34 5.07
CA GLY A 12 -13.64 3.60 5.77
C GLY A 12 -14.93 4.01 6.48
N GLY A 13 -14.79 4.50 7.71
CA GLY A 13 -15.94 4.83 8.52
C GLY A 13 -16.35 6.30 8.35
N ASP A 14 -17.64 6.57 8.53
CA ASP A 14 -18.25 7.90 8.38
C ASP A 14 -18.12 8.79 9.64
N GLY A 15 -17.45 8.29 10.70
CA GLY A 15 -17.15 9.05 11.90
C GLY A 15 -16.08 10.12 11.66
N GLY A 16 -16.04 11.12 12.53
CA GLY A 16 -15.04 12.20 12.49
C GLY A 16 -14.10 12.21 13.69
N ILE A 17 -13.10 13.08 13.64
CA ILE A 17 -12.26 13.43 14.80
C ILE A 17 -12.67 14.83 15.27
N SER A 18 -12.93 14.97 16.56
CA SER A 18 -13.28 16.27 17.14
C SER A 18 -12.11 17.26 17.05
N ASP A 19 -12.40 18.55 17.20
CA ASP A 19 -11.35 19.58 17.30
C ASP A 19 -10.41 19.35 18.49
N ALA A 20 -10.86 18.66 19.53
CA ALA A 20 -10.03 18.26 20.67
C ALA A 20 -9.18 17.00 20.40
N GLY A 21 -9.28 16.39 19.21
CA GLY A 21 -8.59 15.13 18.87
C GLY A 21 -9.28 13.88 19.41
N THR A 22 -10.55 13.96 19.82
CA THR A 22 -11.32 12.78 20.23
C THR A 22 -11.71 11.99 19.00
N ILE A 23 -11.28 10.73 18.94
CA ILE A 23 -11.65 9.79 17.89
C ILE A 23 -13.00 9.16 18.24
N TYR A 24 -14.02 9.39 17.42
CA TYR A 24 -15.33 8.75 17.58
C TYR A 24 -15.34 7.33 16.97
N PRO A 25 -16.37 6.51 17.22
CA PRO A 25 -16.49 5.20 16.57
C PRO A 25 -16.53 5.33 15.05
N ASN A 26 -16.12 4.28 14.33
CA ASN A 26 -16.23 4.21 12.87
C ASN A 26 -15.49 5.36 12.16
N VAL A 27 -14.27 5.69 12.57
CA VAL A 27 -13.42 6.71 11.92
C VAL A 27 -12.35 6.04 11.06
N GLY A 28 -12.04 6.62 9.90
CA GLY A 28 -10.89 6.22 9.08
C GLY A 28 -11.26 5.89 7.63
N GLY A 29 -10.25 5.55 6.84
CA GLY A 29 -10.41 5.01 5.49
C GLY A 29 -10.85 6.00 4.42
N TYR A 30 -10.92 7.31 4.69
CA TYR A 30 -11.16 8.33 3.65
C TYR A 30 -10.15 9.47 3.67
N LEU A 31 -9.70 9.91 4.84
CA LEU A 31 -8.82 11.07 5.02
C LEU A 31 -7.69 10.74 6.00
N PRO A 32 -6.46 11.24 5.78
CA PRO A 32 -5.36 11.24 6.76
C PRO A 32 -5.74 11.91 8.08
N LEU A 33 -5.19 11.48 9.22
CA LEU A 33 -5.39 12.06 10.55
C LEU A 33 -5.17 13.56 10.59
N ILE A 34 -4.17 14.02 9.85
CA ILE A 34 -3.82 15.43 9.72
C ILE A 34 -4.82 16.24 8.89
N ASP A 35 -5.57 15.58 8.00
CA ASP A 35 -6.62 16.19 7.16
C ASP A 35 -8.03 15.96 7.75
N GLN A 36 -8.15 15.22 8.86
CA GLN A 36 -9.44 14.83 9.46
C GLN A 36 -10.06 15.94 10.32
N GLY A 37 -11.37 16.11 10.16
CA GLY A 37 -12.24 16.96 10.98
C GLY A 37 -13.58 16.27 11.29
N ILE A 38 -14.62 17.06 11.58
CA ILE A 38 -15.99 16.56 11.80
C ILE A 38 -16.66 16.13 10.48
N THR A 39 -16.06 16.46 9.32
CA THR A 39 -16.57 16.09 8.00
C THR A 39 -15.83 14.88 7.43
N THR A 40 -16.55 14.05 6.67
CA THR A 40 -15.99 12.94 5.87
C THR A 40 -15.49 13.38 4.49
N VAL A 41 -15.68 14.67 4.16
CA VAL A 41 -15.24 15.31 2.93
C VAL A 41 -14.22 16.38 3.31
N GLY A 42 -12.98 16.21 2.86
CA GLY A 42 -11.84 17.09 3.13
C GLY A 42 -10.90 17.17 1.93
N ASP A 43 -10.01 18.17 1.95
CA ASP A 43 -8.96 18.32 0.95
C ASP A 43 -7.84 17.31 1.27
N CYS A 44 -7.53 16.42 0.32
CA CYS A 44 -6.55 15.36 0.48
C CYS A 44 -5.22 15.85 -0.09
N ARG A 45 -4.26 16.21 0.77
CA ARG A 45 -2.96 16.76 0.30
C ARG A 45 -2.20 15.76 -0.55
N TYR A 46 -2.27 14.49 -0.18
CA TYR A 46 -1.80 13.34 -0.95
C TYR A 46 -2.31 13.34 -2.40
N ARG A 47 -3.59 13.67 -2.63
CA ARG A 47 -4.18 13.71 -3.96
C ARG A 47 -3.56 14.78 -4.85
N LYS A 48 -3.09 15.89 -4.28
CA LYS A 48 -2.41 16.95 -5.03
C LYS A 48 -1.04 16.51 -5.53
N ALA A 49 -0.40 15.57 -4.82
CA ALA A 49 0.92 15.02 -5.17
C ALA A 49 0.86 13.91 -6.24
N VAL A 50 -0.33 13.45 -6.62
CA VAL A 50 -0.48 12.47 -7.71
C VAL A 50 -0.69 13.19 -9.05
N PRO A 51 0.12 12.87 -10.09
CA PRO A 51 -0.06 13.46 -11.42
C PRO A 51 -1.48 13.26 -11.96
N LEU A 52 -2.03 14.30 -12.59
CA LEU A 52 -3.30 14.19 -13.32
C LEU A 52 -3.03 13.55 -14.69
N GLU A 53 -3.54 12.34 -14.91
CA GLU A 53 -3.50 11.68 -16.23
C GLU A 53 -4.26 12.52 -17.27
N GLY A 54 -3.58 12.89 -18.37
CA GLY A 54 -4.08 13.82 -19.39
C GLY A 54 -5.01 13.21 -20.46
N GLY A 55 -5.39 11.94 -20.35
CA GLY A 55 -6.07 11.19 -21.42
C GLY A 55 -7.59 11.02 -21.32
N GLY A 56 -8.23 11.52 -20.25
CA GLY A 56 -9.60 11.12 -19.92
C GLY A 56 -9.67 9.68 -19.40
N ARG A 57 -10.60 9.38 -18.50
CA ARG A 57 -10.74 8.05 -17.89
C ARG A 57 -11.95 7.34 -18.47
N LEU A 58 -11.73 6.32 -19.29
CA LEU A 58 -12.81 5.42 -19.71
C LEU A 58 -12.92 4.28 -18.69
N ASP A 59 -14.15 3.80 -18.44
CA ASP A 59 -14.39 2.68 -17.52
C ASP A 59 -13.50 1.47 -17.87
N ILE A 60 -13.31 1.21 -19.17
CA ILE A 60 -12.50 0.10 -19.71
C ILE A 60 -11.01 0.14 -19.34
N ASP A 61 -10.46 1.34 -19.06
CA ASP A 61 -9.05 1.56 -18.72
C ASP A 61 -8.85 1.59 -17.21
N THR A 62 -9.75 0.92 -16.47
CA THR A 62 -9.69 0.84 -15.02
C THR A 62 -9.74 -0.61 -14.54
N ASN A 63 -9.10 -0.90 -13.40
CA ASN A 63 -9.24 -2.21 -12.75
C ASN A 63 -10.70 -2.63 -12.58
N TRP A 64 -11.59 -1.67 -12.33
CA TRP A 64 -13.03 -1.90 -12.28
C TRP A 64 -13.63 -2.33 -13.63
N GLY A 65 -13.37 -1.62 -14.71
CA GLY A 65 -13.88 -1.98 -16.04
C GLY A 65 -13.22 -3.22 -16.63
N ILE A 66 -11.92 -3.42 -16.41
CA ILE A 66 -11.22 -4.68 -16.72
C ILE A 66 -11.93 -5.80 -15.97
N ARG A 67 -12.16 -5.64 -14.66
CA ARG A 67 -12.86 -6.65 -13.87
C ARG A 67 -14.29 -6.89 -14.36
N ARG A 68 -15.04 -5.85 -14.75
CA ARG A 68 -16.41 -5.99 -15.27
C ARG A 68 -16.47 -6.69 -16.63
N SER A 69 -15.51 -6.42 -17.51
CA SER A 69 -15.44 -7.01 -18.84
C SER A 69 -14.91 -8.44 -18.81
N PHE A 70 -14.04 -8.75 -17.85
CA PHE A 70 -13.30 -10.00 -17.79
C PHE A 70 -13.87 -11.02 -16.80
N LEU A 71 -14.32 -10.57 -15.63
CA LEU A 71 -14.81 -11.45 -14.57
C LEU A 71 -16.34 -11.41 -14.49
N PRO A 72 -17.00 -12.56 -14.26
CA PRO A 72 -18.45 -12.59 -14.10
C PRO A 72 -18.90 -11.73 -12.90
N GLN A 73 -20.19 -11.43 -12.75
CA GLN A 73 -20.70 -10.55 -11.67
C GLN A 73 -21.29 -11.36 -10.50
N GLY A 74 -20.68 -11.26 -9.31
CA GLY A 74 -21.06 -12.07 -8.14
C GLY A 74 -22.27 -11.52 -7.41
N ASN A 75 -22.83 -12.31 -6.49
CA ASN A 75 -24.05 -11.95 -5.76
C ASN A 75 -23.79 -11.01 -4.56
N ARG A 76 -22.62 -11.11 -3.92
CA ARG A 76 -22.21 -10.19 -2.85
C ARG A 76 -21.97 -8.81 -3.47
N ARG A 77 -22.56 -7.78 -2.87
CA ARG A 77 -22.44 -6.40 -3.30
C ARG A 77 -22.15 -5.50 -2.12
N TYR A 78 -21.51 -4.38 -2.42
CA TYR A 78 -21.45 -3.27 -1.49
C TYR A 78 -22.87 -2.78 -1.25
N ILE A 79 -23.28 -2.72 0.01
CA ILE A 79 -24.54 -2.13 0.42
C ILE A 79 -24.18 -1.01 1.41
N PRO A 80 -24.40 0.26 1.03
CA PRO A 80 -24.15 1.39 1.91
C PRO A 80 -24.77 1.18 3.29
N PHE A 81 -24.05 1.58 4.35
CA PHE A 81 -24.45 1.48 5.76
C PHE A 81 -24.63 0.05 6.33
N GLN A 82 -24.55 -1.00 5.52
CA GLN A 82 -24.58 -2.39 5.99
C GLN A 82 -23.20 -3.03 6.07
N GLN A 83 -22.20 -2.42 5.44
CA GLN A 83 -20.85 -2.94 5.49
C GLN A 83 -20.17 -2.57 6.80
N PRO A 84 -19.38 -3.49 7.38
CA PRO A 84 -18.65 -3.22 8.60
C PRO A 84 -17.54 -2.20 8.31
N THR A 85 -17.26 -1.35 9.28
CA THR A 85 -16.19 -0.37 9.16
C THR A 85 -14.84 -1.02 9.36
N THR A 86 -13.78 -0.44 8.78
CA THR A 86 -12.40 -0.90 8.97
C THR A 86 -12.06 -1.03 10.45
N GLN A 87 -12.48 -0.06 11.27
CA GLN A 87 -12.26 -0.13 12.73
C GLN A 87 -12.98 -1.32 13.35
N GLN A 88 -14.25 -1.53 13.05
CA GLN A 88 -15.02 -2.66 13.59
C GLN A 88 -14.36 -4.00 13.23
N VAL A 89 -13.99 -4.17 11.96
CA VAL A 89 -13.33 -5.38 11.48
C VAL A 89 -11.99 -5.60 12.17
N MET A 90 -11.15 -4.56 12.29
CA MET A 90 -9.86 -4.66 13.00
C MET A 90 -10.04 -5.06 14.47
N ILE A 91 -11.02 -4.47 15.17
CA ILE A 91 -11.32 -4.78 16.57
C ILE A 91 -11.74 -6.25 16.72
N ASP A 92 -12.72 -6.71 15.94
CA ASP A 92 -13.24 -8.07 16.03
C ASP A 92 -12.14 -9.11 15.76
N THR A 93 -11.28 -8.82 14.77
CA THR A 93 -10.15 -9.67 14.43
C THR A 93 -9.11 -9.75 15.54
N ILE A 94 -8.61 -8.58 15.94
CA ILE A 94 -7.44 -8.50 16.82
C ILE A 94 -7.84 -8.88 18.25
N SER A 95 -9.10 -8.63 18.65
CA SER A 95 -9.62 -9.12 19.93
C SER A 95 -9.77 -10.65 19.97
N ALA A 96 -10.04 -11.30 18.83
CA ALA A 96 -10.18 -12.76 18.76
C ALA A 96 -8.84 -13.51 18.95
N GLY A 97 -7.70 -12.89 18.65
CA GLY A 97 -6.41 -13.51 18.93
C GLY A 97 -5.19 -12.91 18.22
N PRO A 98 -4.04 -13.61 18.30
CA PRO A 98 -2.78 -13.20 17.67
C PRO A 98 -2.94 -12.91 16.17
N THR A 99 -2.59 -11.70 15.75
CA THR A 99 -2.82 -11.22 14.38
C THR A 99 -1.57 -10.58 13.80
N THR A 100 -1.28 -10.85 12.53
CA THR A 100 -0.30 -10.14 11.70
C THR A 100 -1.01 -9.08 10.86
N VAL A 101 -0.36 -7.95 10.64
CA VAL A 101 -0.91 -6.87 9.82
C VAL A 101 0.03 -6.58 8.65
N ILE A 102 -0.50 -6.52 7.43
CA ILE A 102 0.20 -6.08 6.23
C ILE A 102 -0.40 -4.73 5.81
N LEU A 103 0.42 -3.69 5.73
CA LEU A 103 0.03 -2.34 5.36
C LEU A 103 0.71 -1.96 4.04
N THR A 104 -0.05 -1.81 2.97
CA THR A 104 0.43 -1.32 1.66
C THR A 104 -0.17 0.02 1.26
N GLY A 105 -1.05 0.57 2.10
CA GLY A 105 -1.53 1.94 2.01
C GLY A 105 -1.06 2.83 3.15
N SER A 106 -1.69 4.02 3.27
CA SER A 106 -1.41 4.92 4.39
C SER A 106 -1.80 4.30 5.74
N HIS A 107 -0.99 4.54 6.75
CA HIS A 107 -1.11 3.93 8.08
C HIS A 107 -2.33 4.41 8.90
N THR A 108 -3.13 5.31 8.34
CA THR A 108 -4.24 6.02 8.99
C THR A 108 -5.17 5.08 9.76
N ASN A 109 -5.68 4.04 9.09
CA ASN A 109 -6.65 3.11 9.66
C ASN A 109 -6.09 2.39 10.89
N PHE A 110 -4.87 1.89 10.77
CA PHE A 110 -4.22 1.15 11.82
C PHE A 110 -3.74 2.06 12.97
N ALA A 111 -3.31 3.29 12.69
CA ALA A 111 -3.00 4.29 13.71
C ALA A 111 -4.25 4.65 14.54
N ILE A 112 -5.39 4.86 13.91
CA ILE A 112 -6.68 5.10 14.60
C ILE A 112 -7.00 3.93 15.54
N PHE A 113 -6.83 2.69 15.06
CA PHE A 113 -7.02 1.49 15.88
C PHE A 113 -6.10 1.49 17.10
N LEU A 114 -4.80 1.75 16.93
CA LEU A 114 -3.83 1.78 18.02
C LEU A 114 -4.11 2.88 19.05
N MET A 115 -4.52 4.07 18.58
CA MET A 115 -4.82 5.22 19.43
C MET A 115 -6.12 5.01 20.23
N THR A 116 -7.11 4.32 19.65
CA THR A 116 -8.42 4.12 20.27
C THR A 116 -8.45 2.87 21.16
N TYR A 117 -7.74 1.81 20.75
CA TYR A 117 -7.73 0.50 21.43
C TYR A 117 -6.31 0.04 21.81
N PRO A 118 -5.55 0.84 22.59
CA PRO A 118 -4.15 0.53 22.90
C PRO A 118 -3.97 -0.79 23.67
N HIS A 119 -5.01 -1.25 24.37
CA HIS A 119 -5.01 -2.54 25.08
C HIS A 119 -5.01 -3.76 24.15
N LEU A 120 -5.49 -3.64 22.90
CA LEU A 120 -5.53 -4.73 21.91
C LEU A 120 -4.21 -4.88 21.15
N LYS A 121 -3.33 -3.89 21.22
CA LYS A 121 -1.99 -3.90 20.61
C LYS A 121 -1.20 -5.18 20.93
N GLY A 122 -1.33 -5.76 22.12
CA GLY A 122 -0.60 -6.98 22.52
C GLY A 122 -0.95 -8.23 21.69
N ASN A 123 -2.09 -8.21 21.00
CA ASN A 123 -2.50 -9.26 20.08
C ASN A 123 -1.87 -9.10 18.69
N VAL A 124 -1.37 -7.91 18.34
CA VAL A 124 -0.66 -7.71 17.07
C VAL A 124 0.76 -8.23 17.21
N LYS A 125 1.11 -9.27 16.44
CA LYS A 125 2.40 -9.96 16.56
C LYS A 125 3.48 -9.37 15.67
N HIS A 126 3.10 -8.90 14.49
CA HIS A 126 4.03 -8.33 13.53
C HIS A 126 3.30 -7.42 12.55
N ILE A 127 3.97 -6.35 12.12
CA ILE A 127 3.52 -5.46 11.07
C ILE A 127 4.50 -5.57 9.89
N TYR A 128 4.01 -5.91 8.71
CA TYR A 128 4.75 -5.79 7.47
C TYR A 128 4.21 -4.57 6.74
N THR A 129 5.08 -3.66 6.32
CA THR A 129 4.61 -2.43 5.68
C THR A 129 5.43 -2.09 4.46
N MET A 130 4.74 -1.76 3.37
CA MET A 130 5.32 -1.08 2.22
C MET A 130 5.32 0.42 2.53
N GLY A 131 6.43 1.08 2.26
CA GLY A 131 6.49 2.53 2.30
C GLY A 131 7.83 3.06 2.78
N GLY A 132 8.01 4.37 2.64
CA GLY A 132 9.24 5.07 3.01
C GLY A 132 10.40 4.82 2.04
N GLY A 133 11.46 5.60 2.24
CA GLY A 133 12.80 5.38 1.72
C GLY A 133 13.77 5.75 2.82
N VAL A 134 14.65 4.84 3.24
CA VAL A 134 15.57 5.07 4.37
C VAL A 134 16.92 5.56 3.86
N ARG A 135 17.54 4.74 3.01
CA ARG A 135 18.79 4.98 2.29
C ARG A 135 18.59 4.83 0.78
N SER A 136 17.34 4.90 0.33
CA SER A 136 16.94 4.73 -1.06
C SER A 136 17.78 5.62 -1.98
N LYS A 137 18.24 5.01 -3.07
CA LYS A 137 18.89 5.70 -4.17
C LYS A 137 18.12 5.31 -5.41
N ASN A 138 17.45 6.26 -6.04
CA ASN A 138 16.70 5.98 -7.25
C ASN A 138 17.62 5.33 -8.32
N PRO A 139 17.32 4.10 -8.79
CA PRO A 139 18.19 3.31 -9.66
C PRO A 139 18.22 3.79 -11.11
N THR A 140 17.22 4.55 -11.57
CA THR A 140 17.12 5.00 -12.97
C THR A 140 18.04 6.17 -13.30
N GLY A 141 18.54 6.85 -12.27
CA GLY A 141 19.36 8.04 -12.46
C GLY A 141 18.61 9.16 -13.19
N CYS A 142 19.27 10.30 -13.31
CA CYS A 142 18.69 11.53 -13.84
C CYS A 142 18.22 11.43 -15.30
N CYS A 143 18.81 10.53 -16.09
CA CYS A 143 18.67 10.39 -17.53
C CYS A 143 19.19 9.01 -17.97
N PRO A 144 18.53 8.31 -18.91
CA PRO A 144 19.09 7.13 -19.56
C PRO A 144 20.43 7.46 -20.25
N LYS A 145 21.34 6.48 -20.35
CA LYS A 145 22.70 6.66 -20.91
C LYS A 145 22.74 7.12 -22.37
N ASP A 146 21.62 7.00 -23.10
CA ASP A 146 21.56 7.16 -24.56
C ASP A 146 20.83 8.43 -25.05
N VAL A 147 20.52 9.40 -24.18
CA VAL A 147 19.83 10.64 -24.59
C VAL A 147 20.82 11.70 -25.07
N THR A 148 20.76 12.06 -26.37
CA THR A 148 21.63 13.05 -27.04
C THR A 148 21.16 14.51 -26.93
N THR A 149 20.00 14.74 -26.33
CA THR A 149 19.48 16.08 -25.99
C THR A 149 19.62 16.33 -24.49
N ALA A 150 19.70 17.61 -24.10
CA ALA A 150 19.79 18.04 -22.70
C ALA A 150 18.58 17.52 -21.90
N CYS A 151 18.73 16.33 -21.33
CA CYS A 151 17.77 15.76 -20.43
C CYS A 151 17.68 16.68 -19.20
N THR A 152 16.48 17.19 -18.95
CA THR A 152 16.19 17.99 -17.76
C THR A 152 16.03 16.99 -16.62
N PRO A 153 16.95 16.95 -15.64
CA PRO A 153 16.85 15.96 -14.57
C PRO A 153 15.60 16.26 -13.75
N GLN A 154 14.60 15.37 -13.78
CA GLN A 154 13.38 15.53 -12.98
C GLN A 154 13.36 14.70 -11.70
N GLN A 155 14.33 13.80 -11.48
CA GLN A 155 14.54 13.09 -10.20
C GLN A 155 15.95 12.50 -10.21
N CYS A 156 16.79 12.86 -9.25
CA CYS A 156 18.20 12.47 -9.25
C CYS A 156 18.58 11.85 -7.91
N GLY A 157 18.47 10.53 -7.80
CA GLY A 157 19.04 9.79 -6.67
C GLY A 157 18.42 10.14 -5.31
N ASP A 158 17.21 10.70 -5.32
CA ASP A 158 16.51 11.08 -4.11
C ASP A 158 15.88 9.88 -3.41
N ILE A 159 15.58 10.09 -2.14
CA ILE A 159 15.16 9.04 -1.22
C ILE A 159 13.67 8.69 -1.44
N GLY A 160 12.85 9.68 -1.78
CA GLY A 160 11.40 9.57 -1.95
C GLY A 160 10.92 9.35 -3.39
N ASN A 161 9.60 9.23 -3.55
CA ASN A 161 8.93 9.03 -4.85
C ASN A 161 7.76 9.98 -5.12
N LEU A 162 7.63 11.11 -4.41
CA LEU A 162 6.56 12.10 -4.68
C LEU A 162 6.75 12.84 -6.02
N PHE A 163 6.36 12.18 -7.12
CA PHE A 163 6.73 12.59 -8.49
C PHE A 163 6.39 14.05 -8.84
N SER A 164 5.24 14.56 -8.41
CA SER A 164 4.80 15.93 -8.71
C SER A 164 5.16 16.97 -7.62
N SER A 165 5.71 16.53 -6.49
CA SER A 165 6.07 17.38 -5.35
C SER A 165 7.57 17.43 -5.09
N TYR A 166 8.40 16.99 -6.04
CA TYR A 166 9.86 16.98 -5.87
C TYR A 166 10.46 18.36 -5.51
N SER A 167 9.94 19.43 -6.10
CA SER A 167 10.38 20.80 -5.83
C SER A 167 10.10 21.26 -4.40
N THR A 168 9.24 20.57 -3.66
CA THR A 168 8.84 20.89 -2.28
C THR A 168 9.29 19.81 -1.29
N ASN A 169 9.14 18.53 -1.62
CA ASN A 169 9.50 17.39 -0.77
C ASN A 169 10.05 16.21 -1.60
N PRO A 170 11.38 16.06 -1.61
CA PRO A 170 12.09 15.00 -2.35
C PRO A 170 12.34 13.73 -1.51
N TYR A 171 11.96 13.71 -0.22
CA TYR A 171 12.38 12.68 0.73
C TYR A 171 11.29 11.66 1.02
N ALA A 172 10.03 12.07 0.92
CA ALA A 172 8.91 11.25 1.33
C ALA A 172 8.49 10.22 0.26
N GLU A 173 7.92 9.13 0.74
CA GLU A 173 7.27 8.12 -0.09
C GLU A 173 5.75 8.25 0.07
N PHE A 174 4.99 7.96 -1.00
CA PHE A 174 3.55 8.16 -1.07
C PHE A 174 2.74 7.63 0.13
N ASN A 175 2.94 6.39 0.56
CA ASN A 175 2.17 5.80 1.67
C ASN A 175 2.45 6.50 3.00
N ILE A 176 3.71 6.84 3.27
CA ILE A 176 4.10 7.56 4.49
C ILE A 176 3.69 9.04 4.42
N PHE A 177 3.85 9.69 3.26
CA PHE A 177 3.40 11.06 3.01
C PHE A 177 1.89 11.21 3.08
N GLY A 178 1.15 10.15 2.76
CA GLY A 178 -0.30 10.10 2.88
C GLY A 178 -0.74 10.49 4.28
N ASP A 179 -0.10 9.96 5.32
CA ASP A 179 -0.34 10.36 6.71
C ASP A 179 0.92 10.19 7.57
N PRO A 180 1.82 11.19 7.60
CA PRO A 180 3.08 11.08 8.32
C PRO A 180 2.88 10.89 9.82
N PHE A 181 1.83 11.50 10.39
CA PHE A 181 1.52 11.36 11.80
C PHE A 181 1.02 9.94 12.13
N ALA A 182 0.13 9.36 11.31
CA ALA A 182 -0.27 7.96 11.49
C ALA A 182 0.90 7.00 11.33
N ALA A 183 1.76 7.21 10.32
CA ALA A 183 2.95 6.39 10.14
C ALA A 183 3.85 6.50 11.38
N TYR A 184 4.09 7.70 11.92
CA TYR A 184 4.81 7.84 13.19
C TYR A 184 4.16 7.03 14.32
N GLN A 185 2.84 7.11 14.51
CA GLN A 185 2.14 6.32 15.54
C GLN A 185 2.32 4.80 15.36
N VAL A 186 2.31 4.30 14.13
CA VAL A 186 2.51 2.87 13.85
C VAL A 186 3.96 2.46 14.11
N PHE A 187 4.94 3.23 13.63
CA PHE A 187 6.36 2.94 13.83
C PHE A 187 6.77 3.01 15.30
N HIS A 188 6.22 3.98 16.04
CA HIS A 188 6.41 4.15 17.48
C HIS A 188 5.47 3.31 18.33
N SER A 189 4.66 2.44 17.71
CA SER A 189 3.81 1.53 18.46
C SER A 189 4.64 0.59 19.32
N GLY A 190 5.85 0.19 18.96
CA GLY A 190 6.61 -0.84 19.68
C GLY A 190 6.14 -2.27 19.39
N ILE A 191 5.26 -2.45 18.40
CA ILE A 191 5.02 -3.74 17.75
C ILE A 191 6.21 -4.03 16.82
N PRO A 192 6.69 -5.29 16.69
CA PRO A 192 7.71 -5.64 15.71
C PRO A 192 7.29 -5.29 14.27
N ILE A 193 8.14 -4.55 13.57
CA ILE A 193 7.89 -4.09 12.19
C ILE A 193 8.96 -4.62 11.24
N THR A 194 8.51 -5.11 10.08
CA THR A 194 9.32 -5.27 8.88
C THR A 194 8.91 -4.22 7.85
N LEU A 195 9.82 -3.28 7.56
CA LEU A 195 9.66 -2.25 6.53
C LEU A 195 10.18 -2.77 5.20
N VAL A 196 9.39 -2.60 4.13
CA VAL A 196 9.80 -2.81 2.74
C VAL A 196 9.77 -1.44 2.04
N PRO A 197 10.88 -0.68 2.12
CA PRO A 197 10.94 0.68 1.59
C PRO A 197 11.39 0.69 0.13
N LEU A 198 11.43 1.89 -0.44
CA LEU A 198 11.97 2.16 -1.77
C LEU A 198 13.38 1.60 -1.96
N ASP A 199 14.20 1.53 -0.91
CA ASP A 199 15.53 0.90 -0.94
C ASP A 199 15.51 -0.51 -1.56
N ALA A 200 14.59 -1.35 -1.10
CA ALA A 200 14.46 -2.72 -1.59
C ALA A 200 13.65 -2.79 -2.88
N THR A 201 12.53 -2.06 -2.96
CA THR A 201 11.62 -2.18 -4.11
C THR A 201 12.26 -1.62 -5.39
N ASN A 202 13.14 -0.62 -5.28
CA ASN A 202 13.94 -0.10 -6.38
C ASN A 202 14.86 -1.17 -7.00
N THR A 203 15.13 -2.26 -6.29
CA THR A 203 15.97 -3.36 -6.80
C THR A 203 15.16 -4.44 -7.50
N ILE A 204 13.83 -4.30 -7.60
CA ILE A 204 12.91 -5.23 -8.27
C ILE A 204 11.98 -4.50 -9.27
N PRO A 205 12.54 -3.88 -10.33
CA PRO A 205 11.77 -3.24 -11.38
C PRO A 205 10.96 -4.27 -12.16
N VAL A 206 9.76 -3.91 -12.62
CA VAL A 206 9.00 -4.70 -13.58
C VAL A 206 9.68 -4.57 -14.95
N ASN A 207 10.79 -5.28 -15.12
CA ASN A 207 11.59 -5.27 -16.33
C ASN A 207 10.89 -6.01 -17.49
N GLU A 208 11.40 -5.82 -18.71
CA GLU A 208 10.81 -6.41 -19.91
C GLU A 208 10.75 -7.94 -19.85
N GLU A 209 11.82 -8.60 -19.40
CA GLU A 209 11.89 -10.06 -19.30
C GLU A 209 10.83 -10.63 -18.35
N PHE A 210 10.65 -10.02 -17.17
CA PHE A 210 9.58 -10.38 -16.26
C PHE A 210 8.20 -10.12 -16.87
N PHE A 211 8.00 -8.96 -17.51
CA PHE A 211 6.73 -8.62 -18.14
C PHE A 211 6.36 -9.61 -19.25
N TYR A 212 7.30 -9.97 -20.12
CA TYR A 212 7.09 -10.99 -21.15
C TYR A 212 6.89 -12.39 -20.55
N ALA A 213 7.65 -12.76 -19.53
CA ALA A 213 7.43 -14.03 -18.83
C ALA A 213 6.01 -14.08 -18.25
N PHE A 214 5.55 -13.01 -17.59
CA PHE A 214 4.19 -12.93 -17.08
C PHE A 214 3.17 -12.97 -18.21
N GLN A 215 3.45 -12.38 -19.37
CA GLN A 215 2.59 -12.50 -20.55
C GLN A 215 2.36 -13.97 -20.97
N GLN A 216 3.38 -14.82 -20.84
CA GLN A 216 3.31 -16.24 -21.21
C GLN A 216 2.76 -17.15 -20.10
N HIS A 217 2.73 -16.68 -18.85
CA HIS A 217 2.36 -17.48 -17.67
C HIS A 217 1.01 -17.05 -17.08
N GLN A 218 -0.05 -17.15 -17.87
CA GLN A 218 -1.42 -16.79 -17.48
C GLN A 218 -2.36 -17.99 -17.57
N SER A 219 -2.01 -19.10 -16.92
CA SER A 219 -2.80 -20.34 -16.95
C SER A 219 -4.08 -20.29 -16.10
N THR A 220 -4.29 -19.20 -15.36
CA THR A 220 -5.43 -18.97 -14.46
C THR A 220 -6.03 -17.60 -14.75
N PHE A 221 -7.34 -17.44 -14.53
CA PHE A 221 -8.02 -16.15 -14.69
C PHE A 221 -7.44 -15.09 -13.73
N GLU A 222 -6.98 -15.49 -12.56
CA GLU A 222 -6.29 -14.63 -11.61
C GLU A 222 -5.00 -14.07 -12.19
N ALA A 223 -4.17 -14.92 -12.80
CA ALA A 223 -2.95 -14.51 -13.46
C ALA A 223 -3.24 -13.61 -14.68
N GLU A 224 -4.25 -13.93 -15.49
CA GLU A 224 -4.71 -13.09 -16.60
C GLU A 224 -5.18 -11.71 -16.11
N TYR A 225 -5.97 -11.65 -15.04
CA TYR A 225 -6.43 -10.38 -14.46
C TYR A 225 -5.26 -9.55 -13.93
N CYS A 226 -4.37 -10.15 -13.13
CA CYS A 226 -3.18 -9.48 -12.62
C CYS A 226 -2.30 -8.93 -13.75
N PHE A 227 -2.11 -9.70 -14.83
CA PHE A 227 -1.37 -9.21 -15.98
C PHE A 227 -2.09 -8.06 -16.69
N LYS A 228 -3.42 -8.12 -16.85
CA LYS A 228 -4.19 -7.00 -17.43
C LYS A 228 -4.10 -5.73 -16.59
N SER A 229 -4.17 -5.84 -15.26
CA SER A 229 -3.97 -4.72 -14.35
C SER A 229 -2.57 -4.10 -14.48
N LEU A 230 -1.54 -4.93 -14.59
CA LEU A 230 -0.17 -4.46 -14.79
C LEU A 230 0.05 -3.86 -16.18
N LYS A 231 -0.53 -4.48 -17.21
CA LYS A 231 -0.49 -3.99 -18.60
C LYS A 231 -1.19 -2.65 -18.73
N MET A 232 -2.34 -2.47 -18.07
CA MET A 232 -3.02 -1.18 -18.01
C MET A 232 -2.09 -0.11 -17.42
N ALA A 233 -1.45 -0.39 -16.28
CA ALA A 233 -0.50 0.54 -15.67
C ALA A 233 0.68 0.89 -16.59
N ARG A 234 1.15 -0.07 -17.40
CA ARG A 234 2.15 0.15 -18.46
C ARG A 234 1.63 1.03 -19.59
N ASP A 235 0.47 0.69 -20.12
CA ASP A 235 -0.09 1.33 -21.32
C ASP A 235 -0.60 2.76 -21.01
N THR A 236 -0.93 3.06 -19.76
CA THR A 236 -1.28 4.42 -19.27
C THR A 236 -0.09 5.16 -18.67
N TRP A 237 1.12 4.59 -18.69
CA TRP A 237 2.29 5.23 -18.10
C TRP A 237 2.64 6.50 -18.90
N PRO A 238 3.01 7.62 -18.26
CA PRO A 238 3.16 8.91 -18.96
C PRO A 238 4.29 8.96 -19.99
N ASP A 239 5.25 8.03 -19.95
CA ASP A 239 6.41 7.96 -20.84
C ASP A 239 6.79 6.51 -21.20
N ASP A 240 7.76 6.35 -22.10
CA ASP A 240 8.28 5.03 -22.52
C ASP A 240 9.21 4.40 -21.46
N GLN A 241 9.23 4.89 -20.21
CA GLN A 241 10.13 4.45 -19.15
C GLN A 241 9.46 3.56 -18.09
N PHE A 242 8.28 2.99 -18.38
CA PHE A 242 7.58 2.11 -17.45
C PHE A 242 8.49 1.03 -16.82
N HIS A 243 9.26 0.31 -17.64
CA HIS A 243 10.12 -0.78 -17.17
C HIS A 243 11.33 -0.31 -16.35
N ALA A 244 11.65 0.98 -16.41
CA ALA A 244 12.68 1.61 -15.59
C ALA A 244 12.09 2.16 -14.28
N SER A 245 10.86 2.67 -14.30
CA SER A 245 10.28 3.47 -13.21
C SER A 245 9.19 2.77 -12.40
N TYR A 246 8.67 1.63 -12.86
CA TYR A 246 7.65 0.85 -12.17
C TYR A 246 8.26 -0.38 -11.48
N PHE A 247 7.97 -0.55 -10.19
CA PHE A 247 8.55 -1.59 -9.35
C PHE A 247 7.47 -2.44 -8.67
N MET A 248 7.81 -3.65 -8.24
CA MET A 248 6.87 -4.52 -7.51
C MET A 248 6.71 -4.10 -6.03
N TRP A 249 6.23 -2.90 -5.73
CA TRP A 249 6.16 -2.39 -4.35
C TRP A 249 5.33 -3.28 -3.39
N ASP A 250 4.03 -3.38 -3.65
CA ASP A 250 3.07 -4.03 -2.74
C ASP A 250 3.20 -5.56 -2.79
N SER A 251 3.45 -6.10 -3.99
CA SER A 251 3.51 -7.55 -4.19
C SER A 251 4.79 -8.12 -3.60
N PHE A 252 5.93 -7.42 -3.73
CA PHE A 252 7.16 -7.82 -3.07
C PHE A 252 7.01 -7.77 -1.55
N THR A 253 6.31 -6.77 -1.01
CA THR A 253 5.99 -6.69 0.42
C THR A 253 5.19 -7.91 0.89
N SER A 254 4.19 -8.32 0.10
CA SER A 254 3.40 -9.54 0.36
C SER A 254 4.26 -10.81 0.35
N GLY A 255 5.18 -10.93 -0.60
CA GLY A 255 6.16 -12.04 -0.65
C GLY A 255 7.08 -12.07 0.56
N VAL A 256 7.64 -10.90 0.92
CA VAL A 256 8.50 -10.76 2.11
C VAL A 256 7.74 -11.13 3.38
N ALA A 257 6.47 -10.75 3.50
CA ALA A 257 5.62 -11.13 4.62
C ALA A 257 5.41 -12.65 4.69
N ILE A 258 4.98 -13.29 3.60
CA ILE A 258 4.76 -14.74 3.54
C ILE A 258 6.04 -15.51 3.89
N SER A 259 7.16 -15.20 3.24
CA SER A 259 8.44 -15.87 3.52
C SER A 259 8.88 -15.70 4.98
N SER A 260 8.71 -14.50 5.55
CA SER A 260 9.01 -14.24 6.97
C SER A 260 8.07 -14.97 7.92
N MET A 261 6.82 -15.21 7.53
CA MET A 261 5.86 -15.95 8.34
C MET A 261 6.15 -17.45 8.36
N ARG A 262 6.65 -18.02 7.25
CA ARG A 262 7.09 -19.41 7.13
C ARG A 262 8.38 -19.71 7.90
N ASN A 263 9.37 -18.82 7.82
CA ASN A 263 10.71 -19.07 8.36
C ASN A 263 10.80 -18.70 9.86
N ASP A 264 10.66 -19.69 10.74
CA ASP A 264 10.99 -19.54 12.16
C ASP A 264 12.53 -19.43 12.34
N LYS A 265 13.00 -18.17 12.30
CA LYS A 265 14.29 -17.66 12.81
C LYS A 265 15.62 -18.22 12.24
N LEU A 266 15.65 -19.34 11.52
CA LEU A 266 16.91 -20.01 11.11
C LEU A 266 17.47 -19.64 9.71
N HIS A 267 16.64 -19.22 8.74
CA HIS A 267 17.07 -19.06 7.34
C HIS A 267 16.89 -17.66 6.73
N GLY A 268 16.54 -16.65 7.53
CA GLY A 268 16.29 -15.30 7.02
C GLY A 268 15.02 -15.23 6.15
N ASN A 269 14.99 -14.32 5.18
CA ASN A 269 13.90 -14.18 4.22
C ASN A 269 14.34 -14.67 2.84
N ASP A 270 13.48 -15.37 2.11
CA ASP A 270 13.84 -16.01 0.84
C ASP A 270 14.01 -14.99 -0.30
N PHE A 271 13.32 -13.85 -0.20
CA PHE A 271 13.21 -12.87 -1.27
C PHE A 271 13.97 -11.57 -1.01
N ALA A 272 14.22 -11.22 0.26
CA ALA A 272 14.86 -9.97 0.65
C ALA A 272 16.06 -10.15 1.58
N GLU A 273 17.03 -9.27 1.45
CA GLU A 273 18.04 -9.01 2.46
C GLU A 273 17.43 -8.08 3.52
N LEU A 274 17.55 -8.45 4.80
CA LEU A 274 16.93 -7.75 5.91
C LEU A 274 17.99 -7.30 6.92
N GLU A 275 17.98 -6.01 7.28
CA GLU A 275 18.88 -5.39 8.25
C GLU A 275 18.05 -4.73 9.35
N TYR A 276 18.58 -4.64 10.58
CA TYR A 276 17.95 -3.78 11.60
C TYR A 276 18.50 -2.37 11.49
N MET A 277 17.60 -1.39 11.36
CA MET A 277 17.94 0.03 11.32
C MET A 277 17.19 0.79 12.40
N ASN A 278 17.78 1.90 12.85
CA ASN A 278 17.18 2.81 13.81
C ASN A 278 16.60 4.00 13.03
N ILE A 279 15.29 4.06 12.90
CA ILE A 279 14.60 5.03 12.04
C ILE A 279 13.53 5.80 12.81
N THR A 280 13.05 6.90 12.24
CA THR A 280 11.84 7.58 12.66
C THR A 280 11.11 8.14 11.45
N VAL A 281 9.84 8.52 11.61
CA VAL A 281 9.07 9.20 10.57
C VAL A 281 9.04 10.69 10.88
N ILE A 282 9.53 11.52 9.97
CA ILE A 282 9.40 12.96 10.11
C ILE A 282 7.95 13.35 9.84
N THR A 283 7.28 13.97 10.81
CA THR A 283 5.86 14.34 10.68
C THR A 283 5.63 15.80 10.32
N SER A 284 6.61 16.66 10.58
CA SER A 284 6.55 18.11 10.36
C SER A 284 7.96 18.69 10.30
N ASN A 285 8.08 19.89 9.75
CA ASN A 285 9.34 20.53 9.38
C ASN A 285 9.73 21.63 10.37
N GLU A 286 11.01 21.71 10.70
CA GLU A 286 11.55 22.76 11.56
C GLU A 286 11.42 24.16 10.93
N PRO A 287 11.26 25.22 11.74
CA PRO A 287 11.33 25.23 13.21
C PRO A 287 10.06 24.76 13.92
N TYR A 288 10.22 23.99 15.01
CA TYR A 288 9.11 23.53 15.83
C TYR A 288 8.56 24.63 16.75
N GLY A 289 7.24 24.64 16.94
CA GLY A 289 6.53 25.61 17.77
C GLY A 289 6.14 26.90 17.05
N ILE A 290 6.36 26.99 15.73
CA ILE A 290 5.85 28.07 14.90
C ILE A 290 4.51 27.64 14.28
N TYR A 291 3.51 28.51 14.43
CA TYR A 291 2.13 28.29 14.01
C TYR A 291 1.81 29.20 12.83
N ASP A 292 1.98 28.68 11.62
CA ASP A 292 1.79 29.42 10.36
C ASP A 292 0.48 29.04 9.64
N GLY A 293 -0.36 28.23 10.27
CA GLY A 293 -1.63 27.75 9.71
C GLY A 293 -1.51 26.46 8.88
N SER A 294 -0.30 25.91 8.72
CA SER A 294 -0.06 24.70 7.93
C SER A 294 -0.32 23.38 8.68
N ASN A 295 -0.42 23.41 10.01
CA ASN A 295 -0.44 22.24 10.87
C ASN A 295 -1.73 22.16 11.71
N PRO A 296 -2.77 21.46 11.20
CA PRO A 296 -4.07 21.33 11.86
C PRO A 296 -4.05 20.64 13.23
N LEU A 297 -2.93 20.03 13.61
CA LEU A 297 -2.79 19.44 14.94
C LEU A 297 -2.55 20.50 16.03
N PHE A 298 -2.13 21.71 15.65
CA PHE A 298 -1.79 22.79 16.57
C PHE A 298 -2.51 24.10 16.25
N ASP A 299 -2.62 24.47 14.97
CA ASP A 299 -3.17 25.74 14.54
C ASP A 299 -4.66 25.88 14.89
N GLY A 300 -5.07 27.03 15.41
CA GLY A 300 -6.47 27.28 15.80
C GLY A 300 -6.92 26.58 17.08
N HIS A 301 -6.05 25.84 17.78
CA HIS A 301 -6.39 25.09 18.99
C HIS A 301 -5.69 25.63 20.24
N ALA A 302 -6.45 25.84 21.32
CA ALA A 302 -5.89 26.21 22.63
C ALA A 302 -4.98 25.08 23.18
N VAL A 303 -5.44 23.83 23.03
CA VAL A 303 -4.73 22.59 23.37
C VAL A 303 -4.52 21.79 22.08
N PRO A 304 -3.29 21.37 21.75
CA PRO A 304 -3.04 20.59 20.54
C PRO A 304 -3.84 19.30 20.49
N LYS A 305 -4.24 18.86 19.30
CA LYS A 305 -4.93 17.59 19.09
C LYS A 305 -4.09 16.43 19.61
N PHE A 306 -4.76 15.36 20.03
CA PHE A 306 -4.15 14.12 20.54
C PHE A 306 -3.20 14.32 21.74
N GLY A 307 -3.29 15.46 22.44
CA GLY A 307 -2.42 15.76 23.58
C GLY A 307 -0.96 16.02 23.20
N LEU A 308 -0.70 16.43 21.96
CA LEU A 308 0.67 16.68 21.48
C LEU A 308 1.32 17.85 22.20
N LYS A 309 2.65 17.76 22.38
CA LYS A 309 3.45 18.79 23.06
C LYS A 309 3.74 19.96 22.12
N LYS A 310 3.41 21.19 22.54
CA LYS A 310 3.83 22.43 21.85
C LYS A 310 5.36 22.53 21.83
N GLY A 311 5.95 22.83 20.68
CA GLY A 311 7.40 22.84 20.48
C GLY A 311 8.03 21.44 20.36
N GLY A 312 7.24 20.37 20.31
CA GLY A 312 7.71 19.01 20.03
C GLY A 312 7.91 18.75 18.54
N VAL A 313 8.39 17.55 18.20
CA VAL A 313 8.74 17.10 16.83
C VAL A 313 7.58 17.13 15.82
N HIS A 314 6.34 17.18 16.32
CA HIS A 314 5.13 17.27 15.49
C HIS A 314 4.65 18.70 15.25
N SER A 315 5.25 19.70 15.90
CA SER A 315 4.76 21.08 15.96
C SER A 315 5.40 22.03 14.96
N GLY A 316 5.88 21.49 13.84
CA GLY A 316 6.48 22.26 12.76
C GLY A 316 5.51 22.53 11.62
N HIS A 317 6.04 23.11 10.53
CA HIS A 317 5.30 23.31 9.30
C HIS A 317 4.98 21.97 8.64
N VAL A 318 3.78 21.80 8.09
CA VAL A 318 3.43 20.60 7.30
C VAL A 318 3.06 21.01 5.89
N GLN A 319 3.67 20.36 4.89
CA GLN A 319 3.47 20.70 3.50
C GLN A 319 1.99 20.74 3.10
N THR A 320 1.50 21.89 2.67
CA THR A 320 0.07 22.13 2.37
C THR A 320 -0.31 21.79 0.91
N GLY A 321 0.69 21.65 0.04
CA GLY A 321 0.51 21.26 -1.36
C GLY A 321 1.81 21.22 -2.17
N ILE A 322 1.69 21.00 -3.48
CA ILE A 322 2.85 20.82 -4.38
C ILE A 322 3.63 22.11 -4.66
N ILE A 323 3.00 23.28 -4.46
CA ILE A 323 3.58 24.62 -4.63
C ILE A 323 3.73 25.36 -3.29
N ASP A 324 3.89 24.62 -2.19
CA ASP A 324 4.04 25.21 -0.87
C ASP A 324 5.28 26.12 -0.79
N GLY A 325 5.05 27.41 -0.58
CA GLY A 325 6.09 28.43 -0.52
C GLY A 325 7.12 28.22 0.58
N PHE A 326 6.75 27.60 1.70
CA PHE A 326 7.70 27.26 2.77
C PHE A 326 8.66 26.15 2.34
N CYS A 327 8.15 25.18 1.58
CA CYS A 327 8.92 24.03 1.12
C CYS A 327 9.83 24.33 -0.08
N LEU A 328 9.57 25.40 -0.82
CA LEU A 328 10.38 25.84 -1.94
C LEU A 328 11.68 26.51 -1.45
N ILE A 329 12.78 26.24 -2.14
CA ILE A 329 14.07 26.89 -1.91
C ILE A 329 14.41 27.71 -3.17
N GLU A 330 14.56 29.03 -3.02
CA GLU A 330 14.90 29.91 -4.14
C GLU A 330 16.23 29.50 -4.79
N GLY A 331 16.24 29.34 -6.11
CA GLY A 331 17.41 28.90 -6.88
C GLY A 331 17.71 27.39 -6.82
N SER A 332 16.96 26.60 -6.03
CA SER A 332 17.08 25.15 -5.99
C SER A 332 15.94 24.47 -6.75
N ARG A 333 16.23 23.31 -7.35
CA ARG A 333 15.19 22.42 -7.91
C ARG A 333 14.64 21.43 -6.88
N LYS A 334 15.32 21.30 -5.73
CA LYS A 334 15.02 20.37 -4.65
C LYS A 334 14.43 21.14 -3.46
N GLY A 335 13.29 20.69 -2.96
CA GLY A 335 12.62 21.31 -1.82
C GLY A 335 13.24 20.96 -0.47
N ARG A 336 12.82 21.68 0.57
CA ARG A 336 13.30 21.51 1.96
C ARG A 336 12.40 20.68 2.86
N CYS A 337 11.15 20.41 2.47
CA CYS A 337 10.23 19.67 3.33
C CYS A 337 10.59 18.19 3.35
N GLU A 338 10.50 17.60 4.54
CA GLU A 338 10.85 16.22 4.88
C GLU A 338 9.66 15.47 5.51
N ASP A 339 8.47 16.06 5.63
CA ASP A 339 7.31 15.34 6.19
C ASP A 339 6.99 14.09 5.35
N GLY A 340 6.87 12.95 6.03
CA GLY A 340 6.78 11.63 5.41
C GLY A 340 8.12 10.94 5.15
N TYR A 341 9.25 11.55 5.49
CA TYR A 341 10.57 10.91 5.37
C TYR A 341 10.80 9.89 6.51
N THR A 342 11.07 8.64 6.14
CA THR A 342 11.58 7.59 7.03
C THR A 342 13.09 7.74 7.25
N LYS A 343 13.47 8.61 8.18
CA LYS A 343 14.87 9.02 8.39
C LYS A 343 15.59 8.09 9.35
N GLU A 344 16.80 7.67 8.99
CA GLU A 344 17.70 6.99 9.91
C GLU A 344 18.29 7.97 10.93
N ILE A 345 18.18 7.66 12.22
CA ILE A 345 18.62 8.52 13.32
C ILE A 345 19.24 7.71 14.47
N SER A 346 20.08 8.34 15.28
CA SER A 346 20.79 7.73 16.42
C SER A 346 20.31 8.22 17.80
N GLY A 347 19.14 8.87 17.87
CA GLY A 347 18.61 9.51 19.09
C GLY A 347 17.52 8.71 19.82
N LEU A 348 16.95 9.32 20.88
CA LEU A 348 15.85 8.74 21.68
C LEU A 348 14.56 8.51 20.89
N GLU A 349 14.36 9.26 19.81
CA GLU A 349 13.22 9.14 18.90
C GLU A 349 13.39 7.99 17.88
N ALA A 350 14.50 7.24 17.95
CA ALA A 350 14.77 6.18 17.00
C ALA A 350 14.07 4.89 17.42
N VAL A 351 13.33 4.30 16.48
CA VAL A 351 12.74 2.97 16.63
C VAL A 351 13.53 1.95 15.83
N ARG A 352 13.82 0.80 16.46
CA ARG A 352 14.55 -0.28 15.82
C ARG A 352 13.60 -1.11 14.96
N VAL A 353 13.75 -1.02 13.65
CA VAL A 353 12.88 -1.66 12.65
C VAL A 353 13.69 -2.61 11.79
N ARG A 354 13.10 -3.73 11.38
CA ARG A 354 13.71 -4.64 10.41
C ARG A 354 13.41 -4.11 9.01
N VAL A 355 14.42 -3.69 8.26
CA VAL A 355 14.27 -3.02 6.97
C VAL A 355 14.78 -3.94 5.86
N ALA A 356 13.99 -4.10 4.81
CA ALA A 356 14.45 -4.71 3.57
C ALA A 356 15.37 -3.75 2.84
N THR A 357 16.59 -4.19 2.54
CA THR A 357 17.60 -3.37 1.86
C THR A 357 17.67 -3.66 0.37
N LYS A 358 17.38 -4.90 -0.03
CA LYS A 358 17.51 -5.35 -1.41
C LYS A 358 16.71 -6.63 -1.68
N ALA A 359 16.17 -6.76 -2.88
CA ALA A 359 15.61 -8.00 -3.40
C ALA A 359 16.73 -8.96 -3.84
N LYS A 360 16.64 -10.20 -3.38
CA LYS A 360 17.61 -11.26 -3.67
C LYS A 360 17.58 -11.64 -5.16
N SER A 361 18.76 -11.83 -5.71
CA SER A 361 18.93 -12.39 -7.05
C SER A 361 18.37 -13.81 -7.11
N ASN A 362 17.87 -14.20 -8.28
CA ASN A 362 17.44 -15.58 -8.52
C ASN A 362 18.61 -16.55 -8.28
N VAL A 363 18.32 -17.65 -7.58
CA VAL A 363 19.32 -18.70 -7.30
C VAL A 363 19.78 -19.39 -8.58
N ASP A 364 18.87 -19.54 -9.56
CA ASP A 364 19.20 -20.05 -10.89
C ASP A 364 19.79 -18.94 -11.77
N LYS A 365 21.11 -18.96 -11.92
CA LYS A 365 21.86 -18.01 -12.75
C LYS A 365 21.54 -18.09 -14.25
N ASN A 366 20.89 -19.17 -14.70
CA ASN A 366 20.48 -19.34 -16.10
C ASN A 366 19.04 -18.84 -16.35
N SER A 367 18.29 -18.52 -15.29
CA SER A 367 16.94 -17.99 -15.45
C SER A 367 16.99 -16.58 -16.04
N ARG A 368 16.04 -16.29 -16.94
CA ARG A 368 15.83 -14.92 -17.44
C ARG A 368 15.22 -14.00 -16.39
N LEU A 369 14.59 -14.57 -15.37
CA LEU A 369 14.04 -13.84 -14.23
C LEU A 369 15.18 -13.57 -13.24
N ASP A 370 15.58 -12.31 -13.08
CA ASP A 370 16.76 -11.92 -12.33
C ASP A 370 16.53 -11.80 -10.81
N ARG A 371 15.29 -11.96 -10.33
CA ARG A 371 14.92 -11.97 -8.91
C ARG A 371 14.19 -13.24 -8.52
N GLU A 372 14.53 -13.76 -7.34
CA GLU A 372 13.90 -14.99 -6.81
C GLU A 372 12.39 -14.80 -6.63
N PHE A 373 11.98 -13.60 -6.22
CA PHE A 373 10.56 -13.29 -6.05
C PHE A 373 9.76 -13.39 -7.35
N PHE A 374 10.31 -13.01 -8.52
CA PHE A 374 9.57 -13.10 -9.79
C PHE A 374 9.16 -14.53 -10.11
N LYS A 375 10.06 -15.48 -9.89
CA LYS A 375 9.77 -16.91 -10.11
C LYS A 375 8.66 -17.38 -9.18
N SER A 376 8.82 -17.15 -7.87
CA SER A 376 7.81 -17.54 -6.88
C SER A 376 6.47 -16.87 -7.13
N PHE A 377 6.46 -15.60 -7.54
CA PHE A 377 5.27 -14.84 -7.85
C PHE A 377 4.48 -15.45 -9.02
N LEU A 378 5.15 -15.75 -10.14
CA LEU A 378 4.51 -16.38 -11.30
C LEU A 378 4.02 -17.80 -10.98
N GLU A 379 4.81 -18.57 -10.24
CA GLU A 379 4.42 -19.92 -9.79
C GLU A 379 3.15 -19.86 -8.93
N VAL A 380 3.09 -18.98 -7.91
CA VAL A 380 1.92 -18.86 -7.03
C VAL A 380 0.66 -18.45 -7.79
N LEU A 381 0.76 -17.49 -8.71
CA LEU A 381 -0.40 -17.06 -9.51
C LEU A 381 -0.92 -18.17 -10.45
N THR A 382 -0.03 -19.04 -10.93
CA THR A 382 -0.37 -20.11 -11.88
C THR A 382 -0.72 -21.45 -11.21
N LEU A 383 -0.53 -21.59 -9.89
CA LEU A 383 -1.00 -22.74 -9.12
C LEU A 383 -2.46 -23.04 -9.44
N ARG A 384 -2.85 -24.31 -9.57
CA ARG A 384 -4.28 -24.66 -9.71
C ARG A 384 -5.02 -24.69 -8.38
N ASP A 385 -4.30 -24.95 -7.30
CA ASP A 385 -4.85 -24.88 -5.96
C ASP A 385 -5.22 -23.44 -5.61
N ASN A 386 -6.35 -23.25 -4.91
CA ASN A 386 -6.92 -21.94 -4.60
C ASN A 386 -7.28 -21.08 -5.82
N THR A 387 -7.39 -21.65 -7.03
CA THR A 387 -7.94 -20.96 -8.21
C THR A 387 -9.46 -20.92 -8.15
N GLY A 388 -10.02 -19.75 -8.45
CA GLY A 388 -11.44 -19.60 -8.73
C GLY A 388 -11.75 -20.16 -10.12
N HIS A 389 -12.62 -21.17 -10.18
CA HIS A 389 -13.23 -21.62 -11.42
C HIS A 389 -14.63 -21.03 -11.53
N PHE A 390 -15.01 -20.50 -12.70
CA PHE A 390 -16.23 -19.74 -12.89
C PHE A 390 -17.27 -20.57 -13.62
N ASP A 391 -18.54 -20.44 -13.23
CA ASP A 391 -19.64 -20.88 -14.08
C ASP A 391 -20.05 -19.71 -14.98
N ILE A 392 -19.58 -19.74 -16.23
CA ILE A 392 -19.93 -18.76 -17.24
C ILE A 392 -21.15 -19.17 -18.07
N THR A 393 -21.80 -20.31 -17.80
CA THR A 393 -22.95 -20.80 -18.59
C THR A 393 -24.12 -19.80 -18.60
N ALA A 394 -24.31 -19.05 -17.51
CA ALA A 394 -25.33 -18.00 -17.43
C ALA A 394 -25.09 -16.84 -18.40
N GLN A 395 -23.84 -16.60 -18.82
CA GLN A 395 -23.46 -15.55 -19.78
C GLN A 395 -23.14 -16.13 -21.18
N PHE A 396 -22.64 -17.37 -21.23
CA PHE A 396 -22.24 -18.10 -22.43
C PHE A 396 -22.82 -19.53 -22.38
N PRO A 397 -24.06 -19.75 -22.85
CA PRO A 397 -24.82 -20.99 -22.67
C PRO A 397 -24.15 -22.27 -23.22
N PHE A 398 -23.16 -22.11 -24.10
CA PHE A 398 -22.45 -23.19 -24.77
C PHE A 398 -21.11 -23.57 -24.12
N TYR A 399 -20.68 -22.84 -23.09
CA TYR A 399 -19.44 -23.10 -22.37
C TYR A 399 -19.77 -23.64 -20.98
N ARG A 400 -19.38 -24.90 -20.72
CA ARG A 400 -19.55 -25.55 -19.42
C ARG A 400 -18.20 -25.62 -18.70
N GLU A 401 -18.09 -24.96 -17.56
CA GLU A 401 -16.97 -25.13 -16.63
C GLU A 401 -17.52 -25.55 -15.26
N VAL A 402 -16.84 -26.48 -14.58
CA VAL A 402 -17.30 -27.07 -13.32
C VAL A 402 -16.61 -26.36 -12.17
N LEU A 403 -17.40 -25.83 -11.23
CA LEU A 403 -16.94 -25.11 -10.05
C LEU A 403 -16.16 -26.02 -9.09
N TYR A 404 -14.94 -25.62 -8.71
CA TYR A 404 -14.25 -26.18 -7.54
C TYR A 404 -14.18 -25.13 -6.44
N LYS A 405 -14.91 -25.33 -5.34
CA LYS A 405 -14.77 -24.50 -4.14
C LYS A 405 -13.53 -24.96 -3.37
N PRO A 406 -12.61 -24.04 -3.00
CA PRO A 406 -11.50 -24.39 -2.14
C PRO A 406 -11.98 -25.09 -0.86
N ASN A 407 -11.48 -26.30 -0.60
CA ASN A 407 -11.83 -27.06 0.59
C ASN A 407 -10.73 -26.89 1.66
N PHE A 408 -11.08 -26.19 2.74
CA PHE A 408 -10.17 -25.90 3.85
C PHE A 408 -10.47 -26.75 5.11
N VAL A 409 -11.40 -27.72 5.06
CA VAL A 409 -11.87 -28.45 6.25
C VAL A 409 -10.74 -29.22 6.94
N ASN A 410 -9.77 -29.75 6.18
CA ASN A 410 -8.66 -30.55 6.71
C ASN A 410 -7.29 -29.87 6.57
N LYS A 411 -7.25 -28.55 6.34
CA LYS A 411 -5.99 -27.81 6.16
C LYS A 411 -5.63 -27.06 7.44
N SER A 412 -4.36 -27.15 7.86
CA SER A 412 -3.83 -26.27 8.89
C SER A 412 -3.89 -24.83 8.39
N ARG A 413 -4.15 -23.89 9.29
CA ARG A 413 -4.19 -22.47 8.95
C ARG A 413 -2.91 -21.80 9.41
N GLY A 414 -2.37 -20.95 8.54
CA GLY A 414 -1.23 -20.11 8.81
C GLY A 414 -1.56 -18.98 9.78
N LYS A 415 -0.73 -17.96 9.79
CA LYS A 415 -0.90 -16.82 10.71
C LYS A 415 -2.10 -15.97 10.25
N VAL A 416 -3.01 -15.68 11.18
CA VAL A 416 -4.15 -14.78 10.94
C VAL A 416 -3.62 -13.42 10.52
N THR A 417 -4.08 -12.95 9.35
CA THR A 417 -3.55 -11.74 8.72
C THR A 417 -4.66 -10.78 8.32
N ILE A 418 -4.44 -9.50 8.62
CA ILE A 418 -5.19 -8.35 8.10
C ILE A 418 -4.35 -7.71 6.99
N PHE A 419 -4.98 -7.36 5.88
CA PHE A 419 -4.34 -6.63 4.78
C PHE A 419 -5.03 -5.27 4.58
N ASP A 420 -4.30 -4.18 4.79
CA ASP A 420 -4.79 -2.80 4.64
C ASP A 420 -4.09 -2.14 3.44
N MET A 421 -4.86 -1.69 2.46
CA MET A 421 -4.36 -1.35 1.13
C MET A 421 -4.86 0.04 0.66
N ASP A 422 -4.17 0.73 -0.25
CA ASP A 422 -4.59 2.02 -0.83
C ASP A 422 -5.36 1.91 -2.16
N MET A 423 -5.62 0.68 -2.60
CA MET A 423 -6.36 0.31 -3.81
C MET A 423 -5.64 0.68 -5.12
N SER A 424 -4.31 0.70 -5.12
CA SER A 424 -3.50 0.77 -6.34
C SER A 424 -3.65 -0.49 -7.22
N ALA A 425 -3.14 -0.45 -8.46
CA ALA A 425 -3.03 -1.67 -9.26
C ALA A 425 -2.09 -2.71 -8.62
N GLY A 426 -1.04 -2.25 -7.93
CA GLY A 426 -0.12 -3.11 -7.19
C GLY A 426 -0.82 -3.84 -6.05
N ASP A 427 -1.73 -3.18 -5.34
CA ASP A 427 -2.51 -3.77 -4.27
C ASP A 427 -3.44 -4.88 -4.74
N PHE A 428 -4.12 -4.71 -5.86
CA PHE A 428 -4.99 -5.77 -6.40
C PHE A 428 -4.19 -7.01 -6.80
N VAL A 429 -3.04 -6.79 -7.44
CA VAL A 429 -2.11 -7.86 -7.80
C VAL A 429 -1.60 -8.57 -6.54
N SER A 430 -1.31 -7.81 -5.49
CA SER A 430 -0.87 -8.32 -4.19
C SER A 430 -1.95 -9.09 -3.45
N LEU A 431 -3.18 -8.59 -3.44
CA LEU A 431 -4.35 -9.27 -2.87
C LEU A 431 -4.54 -10.63 -3.51
N ILE A 432 -4.51 -10.70 -4.85
CA ILE A 432 -4.66 -11.95 -5.57
C ILE A 432 -3.51 -12.90 -5.26
N TYR A 433 -2.26 -12.41 -5.21
CA TYR A 433 -1.11 -13.21 -4.78
C TYR A 433 -1.30 -13.78 -3.37
N LEU A 434 -1.75 -12.97 -2.40
CA LEU A 434 -2.04 -13.42 -1.02
C LEU A 434 -3.18 -14.44 -0.95
N LEU A 435 -4.22 -14.29 -1.77
CA LEU A 435 -5.34 -15.23 -1.83
C LEU A 435 -4.95 -16.56 -2.51
N LYS A 436 -3.99 -16.52 -3.44
CA LYS A 436 -3.45 -17.67 -4.15
C LYS A 436 -2.43 -18.45 -3.31
N ALA A 437 -1.75 -17.78 -2.38
CA ALA A 437 -0.81 -18.42 -1.48
C ALA A 437 -1.45 -19.55 -0.66
N PRO A 438 -0.69 -20.60 -0.30
CA PRO A 438 -1.18 -21.68 0.56
C PRO A 438 -1.72 -21.16 1.89
N VAL A 439 -2.93 -21.60 2.27
CA VAL A 439 -3.60 -21.16 3.52
C VAL A 439 -2.86 -21.64 4.77
N GLU A 440 -2.02 -22.65 4.63
CA GLU A 440 -1.14 -23.19 5.66
C GLU A 440 -0.07 -22.17 6.08
N GLU A 441 0.19 -21.16 5.25
CA GLU A 441 1.22 -20.16 5.48
C GLU A 441 0.62 -18.81 5.90
N ILE A 442 -0.51 -18.46 5.29
CA ILE A 442 -1.24 -17.23 5.56
C ILE A 442 -2.74 -17.50 5.66
N ASP A 443 -3.33 -17.12 6.79
CA ASP A 443 -4.77 -17.10 6.95
C ASP A 443 -5.26 -15.65 6.81
N LEU A 444 -5.39 -15.20 5.56
CA LEU A 444 -5.98 -13.90 5.26
C LEU A 444 -7.45 -13.92 5.68
N LYS A 445 -7.76 -13.16 6.72
CA LYS A 445 -9.12 -13.07 7.27
C LYS A 445 -9.82 -11.79 6.89
N TYR A 446 -9.06 -10.71 6.66
CA TYR A 446 -9.63 -9.38 6.52
C TYR A 446 -8.86 -8.52 5.55
N VAL A 447 -9.63 -7.72 4.83
CA VAL A 447 -9.11 -6.72 3.91
C VAL A 447 -9.75 -5.39 4.23
N CYS A 448 -8.92 -4.37 4.39
CA CYS A 448 -9.33 -3.00 4.63
C CYS A 448 -8.75 -2.11 3.54
N TYR A 449 -9.36 -0.96 3.31
CA TYR A 449 -8.84 -0.01 2.33
C TYR A 449 -8.82 1.43 2.82
N HIS A 450 -7.94 2.22 2.20
CA HIS A 450 -7.83 3.66 2.37
C HIS A 450 -8.36 4.42 1.14
N GLY A 451 -9.18 5.44 1.37
CA GLY A 451 -9.99 6.10 0.34
C GLY A 451 -9.50 7.48 -0.10
N CYS A 452 -8.34 7.95 0.38
CA CYS A 452 -7.79 9.21 -0.10
C CYS A 452 -7.24 9.03 -1.52
N ARG A 453 -8.00 9.58 -2.49
CA ARG A 453 -7.99 9.26 -3.92
C ARG A 453 -6.78 9.82 -4.68
N GLY A 454 -5.57 9.36 -4.34
CA GLY A 454 -4.36 9.68 -5.10
C GLY A 454 -4.20 8.76 -6.32
N PHE A 455 -3.69 7.54 -6.12
CA PHE A 455 -3.39 6.58 -7.21
C PHE A 455 -4.61 5.88 -7.82
N SER A 456 -5.82 6.18 -7.34
CA SER A 456 -7.09 5.68 -7.89
C SER A 456 -7.39 6.15 -9.34
N SER A 457 -6.44 6.81 -10.02
CA SER A 457 -6.64 7.33 -11.38
C SER A 457 -6.80 6.24 -12.42
N ALA A 458 -5.93 5.24 -12.41
CA ALA A 458 -6.05 4.03 -13.23
C ALA A 458 -6.92 2.94 -12.57
N ALA A 459 -7.33 3.13 -11.31
CA ALA A 459 -8.14 2.11 -10.62
C ALA A 459 -9.64 2.24 -10.90
N MET A 460 -10.23 3.44 -11.10
CA MET A 460 -11.70 3.54 -11.14
C MET A 460 -12.37 4.83 -11.67
N VAL A 461 -13.45 4.60 -12.43
CA VAL A 461 -14.68 5.42 -12.49
C VAL A 461 -15.84 4.55 -11.95
N GLY A 462 -15.86 4.24 -10.64
CA GLY A 462 -16.88 3.34 -10.04
C GLY A 462 -16.82 3.19 -8.51
N PRO A 463 -17.80 2.50 -7.87
CA PRO A 463 -17.83 2.34 -6.41
C PRO A 463 -16.77 1.36 -5.91
N MET A 464 -15.68 1.90 -5.34
CA MET A 464 -14.51 1.18 -4.81
C MET A 464 -14.81 -0.08 -3.97
N PRO A 465 -15.73 -0.05 -2.99
CA PRO A 465 -16.08 -1.23 -2.21
C PRO A 465 -16.62 -2.40 -3.04
N GLN A 466 -17.29 -2.11 -4.15
CA GLN A 466 -17.91 -3.13 -4.99
C GLN A 466 -16.86 -3.96 -5.73
N LEU A 467 -15.69 -3.39 -6.06
CA LEU A 467 -14.60 -4.12 -6.71
C LEU A 467 -13.97 -5.15 -5.77
N LEU A 468 -13.61 -4.74 -4.56
CA LEU A 468 -13.01 -5.61 -3.56
C LEU A 468 -13.91 -6.80 -3.21
N ILE A 469 -15.17 -6.52 -2.90
CA ILE A 469 -16.18 -7.54 -2.60
C ILE A 469 -16.29 -8.57 -3.73
N SER A 470 -16.19 -8.11 -4.97
CA SER A 470 -16.37 -8.95 -6.15
C SER A 470 -15.22 -9.94 -6.40
N PHE A 471 -14.00 -9.65 -5.91
CA PHE A 471 -12.89 -10.62 -5.96
C PHE A 471 -13.09 -11.78 -4.98
N MET A 472 -13.75 -11.55 -3.85
CA MET A 472 -13.92 -12.58 -2.81
C MET A 472 -15.03 -13.58 -3.11
N THR A 473 -16.04 -13.19 -3.90
CA THR A 473 -17.33 -13.89 -3.95
C THR A 473 -17.42 -15.03 -4.96
N PHE A 474 -18.11 -16.13 -4.64
CA PHE A 474 -18.47 -17.15 -5.62
C PHE A 474 -19.66 -16.76 -6.52
N TYR A 475 -19.69 -17.37 -7.70
CA TYR A 475 -20.82 -17.33 -8.62
C TYR A 475 -21.67 -18.56 -8.33
N ILE A 476 -22.94 -18.34 -8.02
CA ILE A 476 -23.96 -19.39 -7.96
C ILE A 476 -24.82 -19.23 -9.20
#